data_AF-A0A7X8M1L4-F1
#
_entry.id   AF-A0A7X8M1L4-F1
#
_cell.length_a   1.000
_cell.length_b   1.000
_cell.length_c   1.000
_cell.angle_alpha   90.00
_cell.angle_beta   90.00
_cell.angle_gamma   90.00
#
_symmetry.space_group_name_H-M   'P 1'
#
loop_
_entity.id
_entity.type
_entity.pdbx_description
1 polymer ?
#
loop_
_entity_poly.entity_id
_entity_poly.type
_entity_poly.pdbx_seq_one_letter_code
_entity_poly.pdbx_strand_id
1 'polypeptide(L)'
;MSVTSTTDIRNQKTIEQIIEAQAESTASTRNTGELGKDDFLKLLITQVQNQDPLNPSTDTEFIAQLAQFSSLEQMQNLNRSFSYSTGIALMGKYISAEVDDGNGKVKFIDGRVDTVRIMNGEVYAVVGEDDVPLDKITWVGNVDLSSDGDVTGYSGIIGMLGKAHILNDAGKTGSIEGIISTVVKESDGIYARLDEVDIKPYNLDLAGLEDIEAYIEAMAGKEISYRFEDELTGEKFNVKGILRGGYYGNDGEIRLILDDIKVPANHVYSTKKIDLLSTEQMLLNEILKELRKQNSSGDPSDETDPSDEAEPTDEL
;
A
#
# COMPACT_ATOMS: atom_id res chain seq x y z
N MET A 1 -53.36 -73.07 4.75
CA MET A 1 -52.92 -72.66 3.40
C MET A 1 -52.95 -71.14 3.34
N SER A 2 -51.88 -70.59 2.79
CA SER A 2 -51.58 -69.17 2.62
C SER A 2 -52.58 -68.47 1.70
N VAL A 3 -52.84 -67.18 1.95
CA VAL A 3 -53.07 -66.23 0.87
C VAL A 3 -52.31 -64.94 1.20
N THR A 4 -51.23 -64.75 0.45
CA THR A 4 -50.28 -63.64 0.49
C THR A 4 -50.92 -62.36 -0.06
N SER A 5 -50.85 -61.27 0.70
CA SER A 5 -51.13 -59.92 0.20
C SER A 5 -50.03 -59.50 -0.78
N THR A 6 -50.37 -59.43 -2.06
CA THR A 6 -49.65 -58.61 -3.04
C THR A 6 -50.11 -57.16 -2.89
N THR A 7 -49.17 -56.22 -2.70
CA THR A 7 -48.99 -54.99 -3.50
C THR A 7 -47.97 -54.08 -2.78
N ASP A 8 -46.67 -54.24 -3.07
CA ASP A 8 -45.66 -53.22 -2.77
C ASP A 8 -45.49 -52.33 -4.02
N ILE A 9 -46.09 -51.13 -3.99
CA ILE A 9 -45.91 -50.09 -5.01
C ILE A 9 -44.81 -49.13 -4.54
N ARG A 10 -43.68 -49.22 -5.25
CA ARG A 10 -42.74 -48.15 -5.66
C ARG A 10 -42.73 -46.86 -4.81
N ASN A 11 -41.68 -46.70 -4.01
CA ASN A 11 -41.22 -45.38 -3.53
C ASN A 11 -40.73 -44.53 -4.73
N GLN A 12 -41.60 -43.67 -5.27
CA GLN A 12 -41.16 -42.52 -6.06
C GLN A 12 -40.82 -41.38 -5.09
N LYS A 13 -39.59 -40.87 -5.17
CA LYS A 13 -39.15 -39.71 -4.40
C LYS A 13 -39.92 -38.48 -4.87
N THR A 14 -40.35 -37.64 -3.93
CA THR A 14 -40.99 -36.36 -4.25
C THR A 14 -39.96 -35.38 -4.82
N ILE A 15 -40.41 -34.38 -5.56
CA ILE A 15 -39.56 -33.35 -6.18
C ILE A 15 -38.72 -32.63 -5.11
N GLU A 16 -39.28 -32.43 -3.91
CA GLU A 16 -38.59 -31.88 -2.75
C GLU A 16 -37.38 -32.74 -2.32
N GLN A 17 -37.54 -34.07 -2.31
CA GLN A 17 -36.46 -35.00 -1.95
C GLN A 17 -35.35 -35.09 -3.00
N ILE A 18 -35.64 -34.72 -4.26
CA ILE A 18 -34.64 -34.65 -5.33
C ILE A 18 -33.85 -33.35 -5.21
N ILE A 19 -34.54 -32.23 -4.94
CA ILE A 19 -33.92 -30.92 -4.70
C ILE A 19 -32.99 -30.97 -3.49
N GLU A 20 -33.41 -31.63 -2.41
CA GLU A 20 -32.63 -31.74 -1.17
C GLU A 20 -31.36 -32.61 -1.36
N ALA A 21 -31.48 -33.73 -2.08
CA ALA A 21 -30.34 -34.59 -2.41
C ALA A 21 -29.34 -33.92 -3.37
N GLN A 22 -29.82 -33.04 -4.25
CA GLN A 22 -28.98 -32.29 -5.19
C GLN A 22 -28.30 -31.10 -4.50
N ALA A 23 -28.98 -30.44 -3.56
CA ALA A 23 -28.40 -29.40 -2.71
C ALA A 23 -27.25 -29.93 -1.84
N GLU A 24 -27.37 -31.15 -1.28
CA GLU A 24 -26.31 -31.80 -0.51
C GLU A 24 -25.07 -32.15 -1.36
N SER A 25 -25.26 -32.51 -2.62
CA SER A 25 -24.16 -32.85 -3.54
C SER A 25 -23.46 -31.62 -4.16
N THR A 26 -24.08 -30.44 -4.10
CA THR A 26 -23.52 -29.18 -4.63
C THR A 26 -22.69 -28.41 -3.59
N ALA A 27 -22.71 -28.82 -2.31
CA ALA A 27 -21.91 -28.19 -1.25
C ALA A 27 -20.39 -28.42 -1.42
N SER A 28 -19.97 -29.39 -2.24
CA SER A 28 -18.56 -29.80 -2.36
C SER A 28 -17.79 -29.17 -3.53
N THR A 29 -18.42 -28.43 -4.44
CA THR A 29 -17.72 -27.79 -5.58
C THR A 29 -18.28 -26.39 -5.83
N ARG A 30 -17.69 -25.38 -5.16
CA ARG A 30 -17.88 -23.97 -5.55
C ARG A 30 -17.19 -23.73 -6.88
N ASN A 31 -17.94 -23.90 -7.98
CA ASN A 31 -17.60 -23.32 -9.27
C ASN A 31 -18.92 -23.00 -10.01
N THR A 32 -19.55 -21.89 -9.60
CA THR A 32 -20.97 -21.58 -9.87
C THR A 32 -21.20 -20.58 -11.02
N GLY A 33 -20.32 -20.53 -12.02
CA GLY A 33 -20.47 -19.57 -13.14
C GLY A 33 -21.05 -20.17 -14.42
N GLU A 34 -20.34 -21.14 -15.01
CA GLU A 34 -20.70 -21.69 -16.33
C GLU A 34 -21.58 -22.93 -16.25
N LEU A 35 -21.32 -23.84 -15.30
CA LEU A 35 -21.97 -25.16 -15.26
C LEU A 35 -23.46 -25.09 -14.84
N GLY A 36 -23.86 -24.06 -14.10
CA GLY A 36 -25.24 -23.87 -13.64
C GLY A 36 -26.22 -23.41 -14.73
N LYS A 37 -25.74 -22.75 -15.80
CA LYS A 37 -26.60 -22.23 -16.88
C LYS A 37 -27.09 -23.34 -17.81
N ASP A 38 -26.24 -24.30 -18.13
CA ASP A 38 -26.58 -25.42 -19.03
C ASP A 38 -27.53 -26.43 -18.37
N ASP A 39 -27.33 -26.72 -17.08
CA ASP A 39 -28.21 -27.58 -16.32
C ASP A 39 -29.57 -26.90 -16.06
N PHE A 40 -29.59 -25.57 -15.92
CA PHE A 40 -30.82 -24.79 -15.82
C PHE A 40 -31.59 -24.72 -17.15
N LEU A 41 -30.91 -24.52 -18.29
CA LEU A 41 -31.55 -24.54 -19.61
C LEU A 41 -32.18 -25.90 -19.92
N LYS A 42 -31.56 -27.00 -19.49
CA LYS A 42 -32.15 -28.35 -19.57
C LYS A 42 -33.39 -28.49 -18.69
N LEU A 43 -33.36 -27.97 -17.46
CA LEU A 43 -34.54 -27.96 -16.59
C LEU A 43 -35.67 -27.11 -17.17
N LEU A 44 -35.35 -25.97 -17.79
CA LEU A 44 -36.31 -25.05 -18.42
C LEU A 44 -36.97 -25.67 -19.66
N ILE A 45 -36.19 -26.37 -20.51
CA ILE A 45 -36.73 -27.15 -21.63
C ILE A 45 -37.63 -28.29 -21.13
N THR A 46 -37.23 -28.96 -20.03
CA THR A 46 -37.99 -30.06 -19.43
C THR A 46 -39.31 -29.60 -18.82
N GLN A 47 -39.35 -28.39 -18.24
CA GLN A 47 -40.57 -27.77 -17.71
C GLN A 47 -41.50 -27.34 -18.84
N VAL A 48 -41.02 -26.66 -19.88
CA VAL A 48 -41.84 -26.28 -21.06
C VAL A 48 -42.48 -27.49 -21.74
N GLN A 49 -41.81 -28.64 -21.77
CA GLN A 49 -42.35 -29.89 -22.32
C GLN A 49 -43.45 -30.54 -21.45
N ASN A 50 -43.56 -30.20 -20.16
CA ASN A 50 -44.48 -30.83 -19.20
C ASN A 50 -45.47 -29.85 -18.54
N GLN A 51 -45.60 -28.62 -19.02
CA GLN A 51 -46.54 -27.62 -18.47
C GLN A 51 -47.99 -27.88 -18.87
N ASP A 52 -48.90 -27.75 -17.90
CA ASP A 52 -50.34 -27.66 -18.12
C ASP A 52 -50.68 -26.25 -18.66
N PRO A 53 -51.35 -26.12 -19.83
CA PRO A 53 -51.61 -24.83 -20.49
C PRO A 53 -52.36 -23.76 -19.65
N LEU A 54 -52.91 -24.13 -18.50
CA LEU A 54 -53.84 -23.30 -17.74
C LEU A 54 -53.19 -22.40 -16.65
N ASN A 55 -51.87 -22.47 -16.38
CA ASN A 55 -51.19 -21.54 -15.44
C ASN A 55 -49.72 -21.20 -15.80
N PRO A 56 -49.46 -20.43 -16.86
CA PRO A 56 -48.10 -20.07 -17.30
C PRO A 56 -47.43 -18.90 -16.55
N SER A 57 -48.11 -18.23 -15.64
CA SER A 57 -47.70 -16.88 -15.18
C SER A 57 -46.59 -16.86 -14.13
N THR A 58 -46.54 -17.81 -13.19
CA THR A 58 -45.56 -17.80 -12.08
C THR A 58 -44.14 -18.15 -12.51
N ASP A 59 -43.99 -19.06 -13.48
CA ASP A 59 -42.66 -19.48 -13.95
C ASP A 59 -42.05 -18.46 -14.92
N THR A 60 -42.90 -17.70 -15.63
CA THR A 60 -42.46 -16.60 -16.50
C THR A 60 -41.80 -15.46 -15.71
N GLU A 61 -42.34 -15.13 -14.53
CA GLU A 61 -41.81 -14.06 -13.69
C GLU A 61 -40.45 -14.43 -13.06
N PHE A 62 -40.29 -15.68 -12.62
CA PHE A 62 -39.01 -16.20 -12.12
C PHE A 62 -37.94 -16.27 -13.22
N ILE A 63 -38.30 -16.75 -14.42
CA ILE A 63 -37.41 -16.76 -15.58
C ILE A 63 -36.99 -15.34 -15.98
N ALA A 64 -37.92 -14.38 -15.93
CA ALA A 64 -37.61 -12.97 -16.20
C ALA A 64 -36.60 -12.41 -15.18
N GLN A 65 -36.76 -12.72 -13.90
CA GLN A 65 -35.81 -12.31 -12.85
C GLN A 65 -34.44 -12.97 -13.02
N LEU A 66 -34.38 -14.26 -13.35
CA LEU A 66 -33.11 -14.95 -13.62
C LEU A 66 -32.42 -14.45 -14.88
N ALA A 67 -33.17 -14.19 -15.96
CA ALA A 67 -32.64 -13.58 -17.16
C ALA A 67 -32.05 -12.19 -16.86
N GLN A 68 -32.70 -11.42 -15.98
CA GLN A 68 -32.18 -10.14 -15.50
C GLN A 68 -30.88 -10.31 -14.71
N PHE A 69 -30.79 -11.29 -13.81
CA PHE A 69 -29.56 -11.59 -13.07
C PHE A 69 -28.41 -12.06 -13.97
N SER A 70 -28.69 -12.97 -14.92
CA SER A 70 -27.69 -13.47 -15.88
C SER A 70 -27.17 -12.33 -16.76
N SER A 71 -28.05 -11.40 -17.16
CA SER A 71 -27.66 -10.21 -17.93
C SER A 71 -26.78 -9.27 -17.10
N LEU A 72 -27.09 -9.05 -15.82
CA LEU A 72 -26.27 -8.27 -14.90
C LEU A 72 -24.89 -8.91 -14.67
N GLU A 73 -24.84 -10.22 -14.45
CA GLU A 73 -23.59 -10.97 -14.31
C GLU A 73 -22.73 -10.86 -15.58
N GLN A 74 -23.35 -11.01 -16.76
CA GLN A 74 -22.64 -10.87 -18.02
C GLN A 74 -22.10 -9.45 -18.22
N MET A 75 -22.86 -8.42 -17.84
CA MET A 75 -22.37 -7.04 -17.82
C MET A 75 -21.20 -6.84 -16.85
N GLN A 76 -21.26 -7.43 -15.65
CA GLN A 76 -20.16 -7.38 -14.69
C GLN A 76 -18.90 -8.08 -15.24
N ASN A 77 -19.04 -9.23 -15.89
CA ASN A 77 -17.95 -9.94 -16.53
C ASN A 77 -17.33 -9.14 -17.70
N LEU A 78 -18.16 -8.46 -18.49
CA LEU A 78 -17.70 -7.56 -19.54
C LEU A 78 -16.94 -6.36 -18.96
N ASN A 79 -17.47 -5.71 -17.93
CA ASN A 79 -16.81 -4.59 -17.26
C ASN A 79 -15.45 -5.03 -16.68
N ARG A 80 -15.40 -6.19 -16.04
CA ARG A 80 -14.15 -6.76 -15.52
C ARG A 80 -13.13 -7.02 -16.62
N SER A 81 -13.56 -7.60 -17.74
CA SER A 81 -12.68 -7.85 -18.88
C SER A 81 -12.14 -6.55 -19.48
N PHE A 82 -12.98 -5.51 -19.57
CA PHE A 82 -12.57 -4.20 -20.04
C PHE A 82 -11.59 -3.51 -19.09
N SER A 83 -11.88 -3.54 -17.80
CA SER A 83 -10.98 -3.03 -16.75
C SER A 83 -9.64 -3.76 -16.77
N TYR A 84 -9.65 -5.09 -16.94
CA TYR A 84 -8.42 -5.89 -17.04
C TYR A 84 -7.61 -5.54 -18.28
N SER A 85 -8.27 -5.37 -19.45
CA SER A 85 -7.61 -4.89 -20.67
C SER A 85 -7.02 -3.50 -20.50
N THR A 86 -7.70 -2.62 -19.77
CA THR A 86 -7.22 -1.26 -19.46
C THR A 86 -5.98 -1.34 -18.56
N GLY A 87 -6.02 -2.16 -17.50
CA GLY A 87 -4.87 -2.42 -16.65
C GLY A 87 -3.68 -2.96 -17.43
N ILE A 88 -3.87 -3.92 -18.33
CA ILE A 88 -2.79 -4.44 -19.20
C ILE A 88 -2.15 -3.31 -20.00
N ALA A 89 -2.95 -2.38 -20.53
CA ALA A 89 -2.42 -1.23 -21.25
C ALA A 89 -1.60 -0.29 -20.35
N LEU A 90 -1.84 -0.27 -19.04
CA LEU A 90 -1.04 0.50 -18.08
C LEU A 90 0.29 -0.19 -17.71
N MET A 91 0.41 -1.49 -17.94
CA MET A 91 1.61 -2.25 -17.62
C MET A 91 2.84 -1.64 -18.30
N GLY A 92 3.87 -1.35 -17.52
CA GLY A 92 5.09 -0.67 -17.95
C GLY A 92 5.01 0.85 -18.04
N LYS A 93 3.82 1.47 -17.91
CA LYS A 93 3.63 2.92 -17.81
C LYS A 93 3.83 3.41 -16.39
N TYR A 94 4.07 4.72 -16.23
CA TYR A 94 4.04 5.36 -14.92
C TYR A 94 2.66 5.90 -14.64
N ILE A 95 2.22 5.75 -13.40
CA ILE A 95 0.93 6.22 -12.93
C ILE A 95 1.11 6.99 -11.62
N SER A 96 0.18 7.92 -11.38
CA SER A 96 -0.06 8.55 -10.09
C SER A 96 -1.47 8.18 -9.68
N ALA A 97 -1.65 7.79 -8.43
CA ALA A 97 -2.95 7.43 -7.89
C ALA A 97 -3.19 8.00 -6.49
N GLU A 98 -4.45 8.23 -6.19
CA GLU A 98 -4.92 8.79 -4.92
C GLU A 98 -5.71 7.71 -4.17
N VAL A 99 -5.10 7.12 -3.14
CA VAL A 99 -5.67 6.01 -2.35
C VAL A 99 -5.93 6.49 -0.93
N ASP A 100 -7.02 6.05 -0.30
CA ASP A 100 -7.28 6.36 1.12
C ASP A 100 -6.47 5.41 2.01
N ASP A 101 -5.77 5.96 3.02
CA ASP A 101 -5.03 5.22 4.05
C ASP A 101 -5.95 4.48 5.04
N GLY A 102 -7.28 4.47 4.82
CA GLY A 102 -8.26 3.85 5.72
C GLY A 102 -8.56 4.69 6.96
N ASN A 103 -7.87 5.82 7.14
CA ASN A 103 -8.10 6.82 8.17
C ASN A 103 -8.73 8.12 7.61
N GLY A 104 -9.21 8.12 6.36
CA GLY A 104 -9.76 9.29 5.69
C GLY A 104 -8.70 10.31 5.27
N LYS A 105 -7.43 9.90 5.23
CA LYS A 105 -6.31 10.69 4.71
C LYS A 105 -5.89 10.13 3.37
N VAL A 106 -5.64 11.05 2.44
CA VAL A 106 -5.20 10.75 1.09
C VAL A 106 -3.72 10.34 1.08
N LYS A 107 -3.44 9.12 0.60
CA LYS A 107 -2.12 8.57 0.25
C LYS A 107 -1.93 8.67 -1.27
N PHE A 108 -0.86 9.31 -1.69
CA PHE A 108 -0.44 9.30 -3.11
C PHE A 108 0.47 8.11 -3.38
N ILE A 109 0.22 7.43 -4.50
CA ILE A 109 1.02 6.30 -4.98
C ILE A 109 1.47 6.61 -6.39
N ASP A 110 2.77 6.81 -6.53
CA ASP A 110 3.43 7.16 -7.78
C ASP A 110 4.44 6.08 -8.14
N GLY A 111 4.40 5.58 -9.37
CA GLY A 111 5.40 4.60 -9.82
C GLY A 111 5.04 3.90 -11.12
N ARG A 112 5.91 2.98 -11.54
CA ARG A 112 5.72 2.16 -12.73
C ARG A 112 4.82 0.96 -12.42
N VAL A 113 3.88 0.67 -13.31
CA VAL A 113 3.04 -0.52 -13.18
C VAL A 113 3.83 -1.75 -13.62
N ASP A 114 4.10 -2.65 -12.69
CA ASP A 114 4.84 -3.88 -12.96
C ASP A 114 3.93 -4.97 -13.53
N THR A 115 2.75 -5.12 -12.94
CA THR A 115 1.77 -6.13 -13.35
C THR A 115 0.35 -5.68 -13.01
N VAL A 116 -0.63 -6.50 -13.37
CA VAL A 116 -2.05 -6.26 -13.15
C VAL A 116 -2.63 -7.49 -12.47
N ARG A 117 -3.31 -7.29 -11.34
CA ARG A 117 -3.89 -8.36 -10.53
C ARG A 117 -5.41 -8.17 -10.43
N ILE A 118 -6.12 -9.29 -10.32
CA ILE A 118 -7.55 -9.30 -10.01
C ILE A 118 -7.71 -9.77 -8.57
N MET A 119 -8.36 -8.97 -7.73
CA MET A 119 -8.68 -9.32 -6.35
C MET A 119 -10.14 -8.99 -6.08
N ASN A 120 -10.89 -9.91 -5.49
CA ASN A 120 -12.33 -9.75 -5.21
C ASN A 120 -13.19 -9.30 -6.42
N GLY A 121 -12.74 -9.58 -7.64
CA GLY A 121 -13.44 -9.19 -8.87
C GLY A 121 -13.14 -7.79 -9.38
N GLU A 122 -12.30 -7.02 -8.68
CA GLU A 122 -11.77 -5.73 -9.08
C GLU A 122 -10.34 -5.86 -9.62
N VAL A 123 -9.95 -4.94 -10.50
CA VAL A 123 -8.66 -4.95 -11.18
C VAL A 123 -7.75 -3.90 -10.55
N TYR A 124 -6.55 -4.32 -10.19
CA TYR A 124 -5.53 -3.50 -9.56
C TYR A 124 -4.26 -3.47 -10.42
N ALA A 125 -3.65 -2.30 -10.52
CA ALA A 125 -2.30 -2.11 -11.03
C ALA A 125 -1.31 -2.27 -9.87
N VAL A 126 -0.31 -3.12 -10.02
CA VAL A 126 0.73 -3.33 -9.01
C VAL A 126 1.87 -2.35 -9.26
N VAL A 127 2.14 -1.49 -8.27
CA VAL A 127 3.19 -0.46 -8.32
C VAL A 127 4.10 -0.65 -7.11
N GLY A 128 5.26 -1.27 -7.32
CA GLY A 128 6.13 -1.67 -6.21
C GLY A 128 5.43 -2.70 -5.31
N GLU A 129 5.17 -2.34 -4.06
CA GLU A 129 4.45 -3.18 -3.09
C GLU A 129 2.96 -2.84 -2.96
N ASP A 130 2.51 -1.77 -3.61
CA ASP A 130 1.14 -1.27 -3.50
C ASP A 130 0.25 -1.82 -4.62
N ASP A 131 -0.92 -2.33 -4.25
CA ASP A 131 -2.00 -2.69 -5.18
C ASP A 131 -2.94 -1.49 -5.37
N VAL A 132 -2.88 -0.84 -6.53
CA VAL A 132 -3.61 0.40 -6.85
C VAL A 132 -4.88 0.11 -7.65
N PRO A 133 -6.08 0.45 -7.15
CA PRO A 133 -7.31 0.34 -7.93
C PRO A 133 -7.26 1.23 -9.19
N LEU A 134 -7.74 0.72 -10.32
CA LEU A 134 -7.70 1.47 -11.59
C LEU A 134 -8.47 2.79 -11.56
N ASP A 135 -9.54 2.89 -10.77
CA ASP A 135 -10.37 4.11 -10.62
C ASP A 135 -9.68 5.20 -9.79
N LYS A 136 -8.66 4.83 -9.01
CA LYS A 136 -7.86 5.76 -8.20
C LYS A 136 -6.69 6.38 -8.97
N ILE A 137 -6.44 5.92 -10.19
CA ILE A 137 -5.39 6.45 -11.04
C ILE A 137 -5.82 7.81 -11.59
N THR A 138 -5.12 8.85 -11.18
CA THR A 138 -5.41 10.24 -11.55
C THR A 138 -4.57 10.71 -12.73
N TRP A 139 -3.41 10.09 -12.96
CA TRP A 139 -2.53 10.40 -14.09
C TRP A 139 -1.84 9.15 -14.63
N VAL A 140 -1.65 9.12 -15.95
CA VAL A 140 -0.92 8.08 -16.68
C VAL A 140 0.05 8.73 -17.63
N GLY A 141 1.32 8.35 -17.54
CA GLY A 141 2.37 8.79 -18.44
C GLY A 141 3.04 7.64 -19.16
N ASN A 142 3.34 7.86 -20.44
CA ASN A 142 4.36 7.07 -21.11
C ASN A 142 5.71 7.55 -20.59
N VAL A 143 6.29 6.83 -19.64
CA VAL A 143 7.75 6.87 -19.51
C VAL A 143 8.25 5.80 -20.46
N ASP A 144 8.38 6.18 -21.72
CA ASP A 144 9.28 5.46 -22.61
C ASP A 144 10.68 5.64 -22.00
N LEU A 145 11.09 4.68 -21.16
CA LEU A 145 12.47 4.49 -20.70
C LEU A 145 13.38 4.05 -21.86
N SER A 146 13.03 4.38 -23.11
CA SER A 146 13.93 4.26 -24.24
C SER A 146 14.91 5.42 -24.16
N SER A 147 16.06 5.17 -23.53
CA SER A 147 17.43 5.50 -23.97
C SER A 147 17.78 6.89 -24.56
N ASP A 148 16.83 7.82 -24.73
CA ASP A 148 17.06 9.08 -25.44
C ASP A 148 17.60 10.16 -24.49
N GLY A 149 17.62 9.84 -23.20
CA GLY A 149 18.26 10.66 -22.19
C GLY A 149 17.64 12.04 -22.09
N ASP A 150 16.32 12.13 -22.16
CA ASP A 150 15.62 13.36 -21.89
C ASP A 150 15.42 13.52 -20.38
N VAL A 151 16.04 14.54 -19.81
CA VAL A 151 15.95 14.89 -18.38
C VAL A 151 14.57 15.47 -18.06
N THR A 152 13.83 15.98 -19.06
CA THR A 152 12.53 16.65 -18.86
C THR A 152 11.47 15.73 -18.26
N GLY A 153 11.54 14.41 -18.50
CA GLY A 153 10.65 13.43 -17.88
C GLY A 153 10.77 13.36 -16.36
N TYR A 154 11.90 13.83 -15.81
CA TYR A 154 12.18 13.85 -14.38
C TYR A 154 12.09 15.25 -13.77
N SER A 155 11.70 16.28 -14.53
CA SER A 155 11.59 17.63 -13.96
C SER A 155 10.49 17.72 -12.90
N GLY A 156 9.44 16.90 -13.03
CA GLY A 156 8.32 16.87 -12.09
C GLY A 156 8.68 16.37 -10.70
N ILE A 157 9.77 15.59 -10.57
CA ILE A 157 10.20 15.01 -9.30
C ILE A 157 11.16 15.90 -8.50
N ILE A 158 11.68 16.96 -9.11
CA ILE A 158 12.57 17.91 -8.44
C ILE A 158 11.81 18.66 -7.34
N GLY A 159 12.39 18.72 -6.15
CA GLY A 159 11.82 19.31 -4.95
C GLY A 159 10.90 18.38 -4.14
N MET A 160 10.73 17.13 -4.56
CA MET A 160 9.95 16.12 -3.83
C MET A 160 10.85 15.27 -2.94
N LEU A 161 10.27 14.69 -1.88
CA LEU A 161 10.90 13.65 -1.09
C LEU A 161 10.87 12.35 -1.89
N GLY A 162 12.02 11.92 -2.40
CA GLY A 162 12.17 10.72 -3.21
C GLY A 162 12.66 9.54 -2.38
N LYS A 163 12.08 8.37 -2.61
CA LYS A 163 12.66 7.08 -2.21
C LYS A 163 13.26 6.40 -3.42
N ALA A 164 14.50 5.94 -3.26
CA ALA A 164 15.26 5.31 -4.33
C ALA A 164 15.84 3.97 -3.90
N HIS A 165 15.88 3.03 -4.83
CA HIS A 165 16.58 1.77 -4.63
C HIS A 165 18.10 1.93 -4.81
N ILE A 166 18.85 1.34 -3.89
CA ILE A 166 20.30 1.23 -3.97
C ILE A 166 20.72 -0.24 -3.96
N LEU A 167 21.88 -0.52 -4.54
CA LEU A 167 22.41 -1.88 -4.66
C LEU A 167 23.72 -1.97 -3.89
N ASN A 168 23.92 -3.08 -3.18
CA ASN A 168 25.22 -3.38 -2.58
C ASN A 168 26.08 -4.26 -3.52
N ASP A 169 27.34 -4.49 -3.13
CA ASP A 169 28.29 -5.29 -3.91
C ASP A 169 27.83 -6.76 -4.12
N ALA A 170 26.90 -7.23 -3.29
CA ALA A 170 26.29 -8.57 -3.39
C ALA A 170 25.03 -8.60 -4.28
N GLY A 171 24.63 -7.47 -4.88
CA GLY A 171 23.44 -7.34 -5.72
C GLY A 171 22.12 -7.33 -4.95
N LYS A 172 22.14 -7.15 -3.62
CA LYS A 172 20.93 -6.96 -2.82
C LYS A 172 20.48 -5.51 -2.90
N THR A 173 19.17 -5.32 -2.83
CA THR A 173 18.51 -4.01 -2.89
C THR A 173 18.24 -3.46 -1.50
N GLY A 174 18.53 -2.19 -1.29
CA GLY A 174 18.14 -1.41 -0.13
C GLY A 174 17.41 -0.15 -0.58
N SER A 175 16.97 0.66 0.38
CA SER A 175 16.26 1.91 0.11
C SER A 175 16.94 3.10 0.76
N ILE A 176 16.88 4.24 0.07
CA ILE A 176 17.33 5.52 0.59
C ILE A 176 16.26 6.58 0.34
N GLU A 177 16.14 7.54 1.24
CA GLU A 177 15.13 8.59 1.19
C GLU A 177 15.79 9.96 1.34
N GLY A 178 15.41 10.91 0.49
CA GLY A 178 15.93 12.28 0.52
C GLY A 178 15.19 13.20 -0.45
N ILE A 179 15.44 14.50 -0.34
CA ILE A 179 14.84 15.51 -1.22
C ILE A 179 15.56 15.48 -2.56
N ILE A 180 14.82 15.29 -3.65
CA ILE A 180 15.40 15.33 -4.99
C ILE A 180 15.74 16.78 -5.34
N SER A 181 17.02 17.13 -5.25
CA SER A 181 17.49 18.50 -5.47
C SER A 181 17.67 18.82 -6.96
N THR A 182 18.15 17.86 -7.74
CA THR A 182 18.30 18.00 -9.19
C THR A 182 18.31 16.65 -9.89
N VAL A 183 18.12 16.66 -11.20
CA VAL A 183 18.28 15.49 -12.06
C VAL A 183 19.25 15.87 -13.19
N VAL A 184 20.31 15.08 -13.34
CA VAL A 184 21.41 15.34 -14.27
C VAL A 184 21.58 14.18 -15.24
N LYS A 185 21.86 14.49 -16.50
CA LYS A 185 22.29 13.50 -17.49
C LYS A 185 23.81 13.41 -17.48
N GLU A 186 24.33 12.23 -17.21
CA GLU A 186 25.74 11.87 -17.35
C GLU A 186 25.92 10.95 -18.57
N SER A 187 27.16 10.56 -18.88
CA SER A 187 27.46 9.74 -20.08
C SER A 187 26.87 8.33 -20.03
N ASP A 188 26.61 7.83 -18.83
CA ASP A 188 26.19 6.45 -18.51
C ASP A 188 24.73 6.36 -18.03
N GLY A 189 24.03 7.49 -17.86
CA GLY A 189 22.63 7.49 -17.46
C GLY A 189 22.11 8.83 -16.98
N ILE A 190 20.87 8.83 -16.50
CA ILE A 190 20.26 9.96 -15.80
C ILE A 190 20.30 9.66 -14.31
N TYR A 191 20.75 10.63 -13.51
CA TYR A 191 20.91 10.50 -12.08
C TYR A 191 20.11 11.60 -11.36
N ALA A 192 19.39 11.21 -10.31
CA ALA A 192 18.86 12.14 -9.33
C ALA A 192 19.92 12.42 -8.26
N ARG A 193 20.02 13.68 -7.83
CA ARG A 193 20.78 14.08 -6.65
C ARG A 193 19.81 14.25 -5.50
N LEU A 194 20.10 13.58 -4.39
CA LEU A 194 19.30 13.60 -3.18
C LEU A 194 20.03 14.41 -2.11
N ASP A 195 19.31 15.37 -1.53
CA ASP A 195 19.73 16.17 -0.38
C ASP A 195 18.94 15.75 0.86
N GLU A 196 19.42 16.14 2.05
CA GLU A 196 18.76 15.83 3.34
C GLU A 196 18.50 14.33 3.56
N VAL A 197 19.43 13.50 3.11
CA VAL A 197 19.33 12.06 3.26
C VAL A 197 19.80 11.68 4.66
N ASP A 198 18.90 11.09 5.45
CA ASP A 198 19.21 10.55 6.77
C ASP A 198 19.75 9.12 6.66
N ILE A 199 20.92 8.87 7.25
CA ILE A 199 21.49 7.52 7.33
C ILE A 199 21.96 7.18 8.74
N LYS A 200 21.87 5.90 9.08
CA LYS A 200 22.55 5.30 10.23
C LYS A 200 23.88 4.69 9.80
N PRO A 201 25.03 5.35 10.05
CA PRO A 201 26.33 4.82 9.64
C PRO A 201 26.65 3.52 10.37
N TYR A 202 27.20 2.56 9.64
CA TYR A 202 27.71 1.30 10.16
C TYR A 202 29.15 1.48 10.63
N ASN A 203 29.40 1.33 11.94
CA ASN A 203 30.72 1.50 12.57
C ASN A 203 31.40 2.82 12.19
N LEU A 204 30.73 3.94 12.48
CA LEU A 204 31.32 5.26 12.25
C LEU A 204 32.63 5.40 13.05
N ASP A 205 33.72 5.67 12.34
CA ASP A 205 34.98 6.08 12.95
C ASP A 205 34.98 7.61 13.12
N LEU A 206 34.94 8.07 14.37
CA LEU A 206 35.01 9.50 14.72
C LEU A 206 36.40 10.10 14.49
N ALA A 207 37.35 9.34 13.92
CA ALA A 207 38.71 9.78 13.60
C ALA A 207 39.47 10.33 14.82
N GLY A 208 39.17 9.79 16.00
CA GLY A 208 39.76 10.22 17.28
C GLY A 208 39.15 11.49 17.88
N LEU A 209 38.02 11.98 17.35
CA LEU A 209 37.26 13.09 17.93
C LEU A 209 36.36 12.59 19.08
N GLU A 210 36.09 13.50 20.03
CA GLU A 210 35.42 13.15 21.30
C GLU A 210 33.92 12.87 21.14
N ASP A 211 33.26 13.56 20.21
CA ASP A 211 31.83 13.44 19.95
C ASP A 211 31.47 13.65 18.47
N ILE A 212 30.19 13.46 18.16
CA ILE A 212 29.67 13.66 16.81
C ILE A 212 29.67 15.14 16.40
N GLU A 213 29.55 16.07 17.34
CA GLU A 213 29.48 17.51 17.06
C GLU A 213 30.82 18.01 16.51
N ALA A 214 31.92 17.65 17.16
CA ALA A 214 33.28 17.90 16.71
C ALA A 214 33.57 17.20 15.37
N TYR A 215 33.04 15.98 15.18
CA TYR A 215 33.15 15.27 13.91
C TYR A 215 32.46 16.03 12.77
N ILE A 216 31.24 16.48 12.99
CA ILE A 216 30.48 17.27 12.02
C ILE A 216 31.20 18.58 11.73
N GLU A 217 31.68 19.31 12.73
CA GLU A 217 32.39 20.57 12.50
C GLU A 217 33.65 20.37 11.64
N ALA A 218 34.37 19.27 11.84
CA ALA A 218 35.57 18.95 11.06
C ALA A 218 35.27 18.44 9.64
N MET A 219 34.12 17.78 9.44
CA MET A 219 33.82 17.04 8.21
C MET A 219 32.68 17.64 7.38
N ALA A 220 31.92 18.60 7.91
CA ALA A 220 30.83 19.26 7.21
C ALA A 220 31.31 19.91 5.90
N GLY A 221 30.49 19.78 4.86
CA GLY A 221 30.79 20.27 3.52
C GLY A 221 31.83 19.46 2.75
N LYS A 222 32.39 18.39 3.33
CA LYS A 222 33.29 17.48 2.62
C LYS A 222 32.53 16.29 2.06
N GLU A 223 32.97 15.83 0.89
CA GLU A 223 32.50 14.57 0.33
C GLU A 223 33.08 13.39 1.11
N ILE A 224 32.22 12.48 1.49
CA ILE A 224 32.47 11.35 2.38
C ILE A 224 31.75 10.12 1.80
N SER A 225 32.28 8.95 2.12
CA SER A 225 31.61 7.70 1.80
C SER A 225 31.40 6.89 3.07
N TYR A 226 30.15 6.54 3.33
CA TYR A 226 29.79 5.71 4.46
C TYR A 226 29.14 4.43 4.02
N ARG A 227 29.41 3.41 4.82
CA ARG A 227 28.59 2.23 4.85
C ARG A 227 27.45 2.48 5.81
N PHE A 228 26.21 2.25 5.41
CA PHE A 228 25.06 2.26 6.31
C PHE A 228 24.39 0.89 6.28
N GLU A 229 23.69 0.57 7.36
CA GLU A 229 22.94 -0.68 7.49
C GLU A 229 21.45 -0.39 7.34
N ASP A 230 20.81 -1.08 6.39
CA ASP A 230 19.37 -1.00 6.20
C ASP A 230 18.68 -1.69 7.38
N GLU A 231 17.84 -0.95 8.10
CA GLU A 231 17.25 -1.40 9.37
C GLU A 231 16.28 -2.59 9.22
N LEU A 232 15.73 -2.78 8.01
CA LEU A 232 14.78 -3.87 7.73
C LEU A 232 15.51 -5.16 7.36
N THR A 233 16.60 -5.04 6.60
CA THR A 233 17.30 -6.19 6.01
C THR A 233 18.60 -6.54 6.71
N GLY A 234 19.19 -5.63 7.49
CA GLY A 234 20.53 -5.76 8.06
C GLY A 234 21.64 -5.73 7.01
N GLU A 235 21.29 -5.44 5.74
CA GLU A 235 22.23 -5.38 4.64
C GLU A 235 22.94 -4.04 4.64
N LYS A 236 24.19 -4.07 4.19
CA LYS A 236 25.06 -2.90 4.27
C LYS A 236 25.32 -2.33 2.90
N PHE A 237 25.13 -1.02 2.78
CA PHE A 237 25.21 -0.28 1.53
C PHE A 237 26.24 0.83 1.64
N ASN A 238 26.98 1.06 0.56
CA ASN A 238 27.91 2.18 0.49
C ASN A 238 27.21 3.34 -0.20
N VAL A 239 27.24 4.50 0.43
CA VAL A 239 26.75 5.75 -0.14
C VAL A 239 27.87 6.77 -0.14
N LYS A 240 27.80 7.71 -1.09
CA LYS A 240 28.75 8.81 -1.23
C LYS A 240 27.94 10.10 -1.35
N GLY A 241 28.29 11.08 -0.53
CA GLY A 241 27.60 12.36 -0.46
C GLY A 241 28.43 13.37 0.33
N ILE A 242 27.88 14.56 0.52
CA ILE A 242 28.49 15.66 1.28
C ILE A 242 27.91 15.65 2.68
N LEU A 243 28.74 15.69 3.72
CA LEU A 243 28.24 15.78 5.09
C LEU A 243 27.56 17.13 5.32
N ARG A 244 26.24 17.13 5.55
CA ARG A 244 25.51 18.34 5.98
C ARG A 244 25.54 18.47 7.49
N GLY A 245 25.27 17.38 8.19
CA GLY A 245 25.16 17.38 9.65
C GLY A 245 24.96 15.98 10.23
N GLY A 246 24.57 15.93 11.49
CA GLY A 246 24.28 14.69 12.20
C GLY A 246 23.76 14.98 13.59
N TYR A 247 23.16 13.98 14.21
CA TYR A 247 22.51 14.08 15.51
C TYR A 247 22.45 12.71 16.18
N TYR A 248 22.12 12.70 17.47
CA TYR A 248 21.79 11.46 18.17
C TYR A 248 20.28 11.21 18.03
N GLY A 249 19.92 10.05 17.47
CA GLY A 249 18.54 9.59 17.41
C GLY A 249 17.97 9.36 18.82
N ASN A 250 16.64 9.18 18.89
CA ASN A 250 15.96 8.86 20.16
C ASN A 250 16.41 7.51 20.75
N ASP A 251 17.00 6.66 19.92
CA ASP A 251 17.63 5.38 20.25
C ASP A 251 19.07 5.54 20.80
N GLY A 252 19.60 6.77 20.85
CA GLY A 252 20.98 7.07 21.22
C GLY A 252 22.00 6.77 20.14
N GLU A 253 21.55 6.35 18.95
CA GLU A 253 22.39 6.00 17.83
C GLU A 253 22.75 7.24 17.02
N ILE A 254 23.93 7.23 16.41
CA ILE A 254 24.38 8.32 15.56
C ILE A 254 23.60 8.28 14.24
N ARG A 255 23.09 9.44 13.83
CA ARG A 255 22.46 9.69 12.52
C ARG A 255 23.26 10.76 11.78
N LEU A 256 23.49 10.56 10.50
CA LEU A 256 24.17 11.55 9.64
C LEU A 256 23.22 12.01 8.55
N ILE A 257 23.29 13.30 8.23
CA ILE A 257 22.51 13.94 7.18
C ILE A 257 23.48 14.26 6.04
N LEU A 258 23.20 13.70 4.87
CA LEU A 258 24.02 13.81 3.68
C LEU A 258 23.30 14.55 2.55
N ASP A 259 24.08 15.32 1.80
CA ASP A 259 23.67 15.99 0.56
C ASP A 259 24.35 15.42 -0.66
N ASP A 260 23.84 15.78 -1.85
CA ASP A 260 24.40 15.41 -3.16
C ASP A 260 24.63 13.90 -3.32
N ILE A 261 23.74 13.09 -2.76
CA ILE A 261 23.78 11.64 -2.97
C ILE A 261 23.28 11.33 -4.38
N LYS A 262 24.13 10.66 -5.15
CA LYS A 262 23.82 10.26 -6.53
C LYS A 262 23.10 8.93 -6.58
N VAL A 263 21.89 8.90 -7.12
CA VAL A 263 21.15 7.67 -7.43
C VAL A 263 20.68 7.67 -8.89
N PRO A 264 20.63 6.51 -9.58
CA PRO A 264 20.03 6.43 -10.90
C PRO A 264 18.57 6.91 -10.85
N ALA A 265 18.17 7.79 -11.76
CA ALA A 265 16.83 8.39 -11.72
C ALA A 265 15.72 7.35 -11.93
N ASN A 266 16.00 6.27 -12.66
CA ASN A 266 15.11 5.12 -12.82
C ASN A 266 15.00 4.23 -11.57
N HIS A 267 15.82 4.45 -10.54
CA HIS A 267 15.69 3.76 -9.25
C HIS A 267 14.79 4.51 -8.27
N VAL A 268 14.40 5.75 -8.58
CA VAL A 268 13.40 6.50 -7.81
C VAL A 268 12.05 5.84 -8.06
N TYR A 269 11.52 5.18 -7.03
CA TYR A 269 10.31 4.38 -7.12
C TYR A 269 9.12 5.02 -6.42
N SER A 270 9.35 6.04 -5.59
CA SER A 270 8.30 6.79 -4.92
C SER A 270 8.75 8.24 -4.75
N THR A 271 7.84 9.17 -4.97
CA THR A 271 8.07 10.60 -4.72
C THR A 271 6.89 11.19 -4.00
N LYS A 272 7.14 11.89 -2.90
CA LYS A 272 6.11 12.55 -2.11
C LYS A 272 6.37 14.05 -2.12
N LYS A 273 5.37 14.84 -2.50
CA LYS A 273 5.46 16.29 -2.37
C LYS A 273 5.65 16.64 -0.89
N ILE A 274 6.71 17.38 -0.60
CA ILE A 274 6.95 17.91 0.75
C ILE A 274 5.97 19.05 0.94
N ASP A 275 4.94 18.81 1.73
CA ASP A 275 4.02 19.86 2.14
C ASP A 275 4.75 20.73 3.17
N LEU A 276 5.41 21.82 2.72
CA LEU A 276 6.17 22.71 3.60
C LEU A 276 5.35 23.20 4.81
N LEU A 277 4.02 23.26 4.68
CA LEU A 277 3.11 23.57 5.79
C LEU A 277 3.18 22.51 6.92
N SER A 278 3.33 21.23 6.58
CA SER A 278 3.42 20.17 7.56
C SER A 278 4.74 20.20 8.31
N THR A 279 5.85 20.55 7.63
CA THR A 279 7.18 20.66 8.26
C THR A 279 7.24 21.83 9.22
N GLU A 280 6.67 23.00 8.88
CA GLU A 280 6.54 24.13 9.81
C GLU A 280 5.67 23.79 11.02
N GLN A 281 4.55 23.07 10.83
CA GLN A 281 3.70 22.63 11.94
C GLN A 281 4.37 21.56 12.81
N MET A 282 5.19 20.69 12.22
CA MET A 282 5.96 19.69 12.95
C MET A 282 7.08 20.35 13.77
N LEU A 283 7.85 21.26 13.15
CA LEU A 283 8.84 22.10 13.83
C LEU A 283 8.19 22.94 14.93
N LEU A 284 7.03 23.53 14.69
CA LEU A 284 6.30 24.29 15.70
C LEU A 284 5.90 23.40 16.88
N ASN A 285 5.42 22.19 16.62
CA ASN A 285 5.06 21.22 17.66
C ASN A 285 6.30 20.72 18.42
N GLU A 286 7.43 20.50 17.75
CA GLU A 286 8.72 20.13 18.33
C GLU A 286 9.24 21.26 19.25
N ILE A 287 9.21 22.51 18.77
CA ILE A 287 9.58 23.70 19.52
C ILE A 287 8.65 23.88 20.73
N LEU A 288 7.33 23.73 20.56
CA LEU A 288 6.37 23.83 21.67
C LEU A 288 6.55 22.71 22.70
N LYS A 289 6.93 21.50 22.27
CA LYS A 289 7.23 20.38 23.14
C LYS A 289 8.49 20.65 23.97
N GLU A 290 9.54 21.20 23.38
CA GLU A 290 10.75 21.59 24.11
C GLU A 290 10.55 22.82 25.00
N LEU A 291 9.76 23.81 24.58
CA LEU A 291 9.37 24.93 25.43
C LEU A 291 8.56 24.46 26.65
N ARG A 292 7.66 23.48 26.49
CA ARG A 292 6.93 22.88 27.62
C ARG A 292 7.84 22.12 28.58
N LYS A 293 8.87 21.47 28.06
CA LYS A 293 9.88 20.74 28.85
C LYS A 293 10.81 21.69 29.62
N GLN A 294 11.13 22.86 29.05
CA GLN A 294 11.80 23.95 29.76
C GLN A 294 10.90 24.62 30.80
N ASN A 295 9.60 24.80 30.52
CA ASN A 295 8.67 25.38 31.49
C ASN A 295 8.26 24.40 32.60
N SER A 296 8.35 23.08 32.39
CA SER A 296 8.07 22.08 33.44
C SER A 296 9.28 21.75 34.30
N SER A 297 10.48 22.25 33.96
CA SER A 297 11.71 22.08 34.75
C SER A 297 12.01 23.29 35.66
N GLY A 298 11.12 24.28 35.68
CA GLY A 298 11.21 25.48 36.50
C GLY A 298 10.10 25.61 37.54
N ASP A 299 9.91 24.60 38.39
CA ASP A 299 9.28 24.82 39.71
C ASP A 299 9.64 23.72 40.73
N PRO A 300 10.64 23.94 41.60
CA PRO A 300 10.71 23.28 42.88
C PRO A 300 10.26 24.25 43.99
N SER A 301 9.31 23.77 44.81
CA SER A 301 8.83 24.32 46.09
C SER A 301 7.80 25.45 46.05
N ASP A 302 6.52 25.10 46.11
CA ASP A 302 5.64 25.56 47.21
C ASP A 302 4.32 24.76 47.21
N GLU A 303 4.32 23.56 47.80
CA GLU A 303 3.11 23.03 48.44
C GLU A 303 3.38 23.03 49.95
N THR A 304 3.17 24.18 50.58
CA THR A 304 2.87 24.23 52.01
C THR A 304 1.55 23.50 52.24
N ASP A 305 1.66 22.30 52.78
CA ASP A 305 0.61 21.52 53.41
C ASP A 305 -0.04 22.31 54.56
N PRO A 306 -1.36 22.56 54.54
CA PRO A 306 -2.11 22.95 55.72
C PRO A 306 -3.14 21.86 56.04
N SER A 307 -2.66 20.68 56.48
CA SER A 307 -3.50 19.67 57.09
C SER A 307 -3.02 19.34 58.50
N ASP A 308 -3.04 20.34 59.37
CA ASP A 308 -2.99 20.11 60.82
C ASP A 308 -3.73 21.24 61.57
N GLU A 309 -5.04 21.37 61.32
CA GLU A 309 -5.96 21.99 62.29
C GLU A 309 -6.69 20.89 63.04
N ALA A 310 -6.20 20.66 64.26
CA ALA A 310 -6.82 19.84 65.28
C ALA A 310 -8.21 20.39 65.67
N GLU A 311 -9.24 19.56 65.57
CA GLU A 311 -10.45 19.77 66.38
C GLU A 311 -10.17 19.31 67.82
N PRO A 312 -10.42 20.15 68.85
CA PRO A 312 -10.36 19.73 70.23
C PRO A 312 -11.63 18.97 70.62
N THR A 313 -11.43 17.82 71.26
CA THR A 313 -12.45 17.09 72.00
C THR A 313 -12.96 17.94 73.17
N ASP A 314 -14.26 18.28 73.16
CA ASP A 314 -14.99 18.75 74.34
C ASP A 314 -15.21 17.56 75.29
N GLU A 315 -14.63 17.63 76.50
CA GLU A 315 -15.18 16.99 77.69
C GLU A 315 -14.76 17.78 78.96
N LEU A 316 -15.79 18.40 79.58
CA LEU A 316 -15.94 18.86 80.97
C LEU A 316 -15.38 20.22 81.42
#